data_AF-R5NSV1-F1
#
_entry.id   AF-R5NSV1-F1
#
_cell.length_a   1.000
_cell.length_b   1.000
_cell.length_c   1.000
_cell.angle_alpha   90.00
_cell.angle_beta   90.00
_cell.angle_gamma   90.00
#
_symmetry.space_group_name_H-M   'P 1'
#
loop_
_entity.id
_entity.type
_entity.pdbx_description
1 polymer ?
#
loop_
_entity_poly.entity_id
_entity_poly.type
_entity_poly.pdbx_seq_one_letter_code
_entity_poly.pdbx_strand_id
1 'polypeptide(L)'
;MIKQVFTSDVAIPFIGGLFLCGILAAIMSTADSQLLVTASSVSEDIYKGVINPKADSKKVLLISRITVIVVAALAFVIAWNPDSSIMGLVSDAWAGLGSAFGPIILLSLYWKRTNMQGAIAGMISGGLTVIIWDYIPLINGQTLYKYTGLYSLVLGFAISLVLIIVVSLLTKAPSEEMLQEFDDVANKRVAEN
;
A
#
# COMPACT_ATOMS: atom_id res chain seq x y z
N MET A 1 5.86 8.75 -28.11
CA MET A 1 6.65 7.52 -27.96
C MET A 1 5.92 6.27 -28.47
N ILE A 2 4.83 5.78 -27.83
CA ILE A 2 4.13 4.55 -28.27
C ILE A 2 3.65 4.61 -29.74
N LYS A 3 2.99 5.69 -30.16
CA LYS A 3 2.54 5.85 -31.56
C LYS A 3 3.70 5.85 -32.58
N GLN A 4 4.87 6.37 -32.22
CA GLN A 4 6.02 6.44 -33.13
C GLN A 4 6.68 5.07 -33.30
N VAL A 5 6.91 4.35 -32.20
CA VAL A 5 7.52 3.00 -32.22
C VAL A 5 6.68 2.03 -33.04
N PHE A 6 5.35 2.05 -32.89
CA PHE A 6 4.48 1.06 -33.54
C PHE A 6 3.98 1.46 -34.94
N THR A 7 4.05 2.74 -35.33
CA THR A 7 3.57 3.20 -36.65
C THR A 7 4.72 3.56 -37.60
N SER A 8 5.89 3.95 -37.10
CA SER A 8 7.01 4.44 -37.92
C SER A 8 8.18 3.45 -37.98
N ASP A 9 8.51 2.76 -36.89
CA ASP A 9 9.75 1.95 -36.81
C ASP A 9 9.56 0.46 -37.12
N VAL A 10 8.39 -0.12 -36.79
CA VAL A 10 8.13 -1.56 -36.98
C VAL A 10 7.59 -1.90 -38.37
N ALA A 11 7.13 -0.91 -39.15
CA ALA A 11 6.60 -1.00 -40.52
C ALA A 11 5.51 -2.09 -40.79
N ILE A 12 5.03 -2.78 -39.75
CA ILE A 12 4.00 -3.82 -39.82
C ILE A 12 2.87 -3.43 -38.86
N PRO A 13 1.85 -2.69 -39.34
CA PRO A 13 0.74 -2.19 -38.51
C PRO A 13 0.03 -3.30 -37.72
N PHE A 14 -0.03 -4.51 -38.26
CA PHE A 14 -0.61 -5.67 -37.58
C PHE A 14 0.13 -6.06 -36.29
N ILE A 15 1.46 -6.10 -36.33
CA ILE A 15 2.28 -6.43 -35.15
C ILE A 15 2.17 -5.31 -34.11
N GLY A 16 2.16 -4.04 -34.53
CA GLY A 16 1.93 -2.92 -33.63
C GLY A 16 0.56 -2.98 -32.94
N GLY A 17 -0.50 -3.33 -33.68
CA GLY A 17 -1.83 -3.57 -33.13
C GLY A 17 -1.84 -4.71 -32.11
N LEU A 18 -1.17 -5.83 -32.41
CA LEU A 18 -1.07 -6.97 -31.49
C LEU A 18 -0.40 -6.58 -30.16
N PHE A 19 0.71 -5.82 -30.20
CA PHE A 19 1.38 -5.35 -29.00
C PHE A 19 0.50 -4.39 -28.18
N LEU A 20 -0.21 -3.47 -28.83
CA LEU A 20 -1.14 -2.58 -28.14
C LEU A 20 -2.25 -3.36 -27.44
N CYS A 21 -2.83 -4.36 -28.11
CA CYS A 21 -3.82 -5.25 -27.49
C CYS A 21 -3.22 -5.99 -26.28
N GLY A 22 -1.99 -6.50 -26.39
CA GLY A 22 -1.30 -7.16 -25.27
C GLY A 22 -1.06 -6.25 -24.08
N ILE A 23 -0.60 -5.01 -24.31
CA ILE A 23 -0.39 -4.02 -23.25
C ILE A 23 -1.71 -3.66 -22.58
N LEU A 24 -2.76 -3.39 -23.35
CA LEU A 24 -4.09 -3.08 -22.81
C LEU A 24 -4.65 -4.25 -22.00
N ALA A 25 -4.51 -5.49 -22.49
CA ALA A 25 -4.94 -6.68 -21.78
C ALA A 25 -4.20 -6.86 -20.44
N ALA A 26 -2.88 -6.65 -20.41
CA ALA A 26 -2.08 -6.74 -19.18
C ALA A 26 -2.44 -5.65 -18.16
N ILE A 27 -2.73 -4.43 -18.62
CA ILE A 27 -3.19 -3.34 -17.75
C ILE A 27 -4.57 -3.66 -17.18
N MET A 28 -5.50 -4.14 -17.99
CA MET A 28 -6.86 -4.48 -17.55
C MET A 28 -6.85 -5.63 -16.52
N SER A 29 -6.09 -6.70 -16.74
CA SER A 29 -6.03 -7.82 -15.78
C SER A 29 -5.45 -7.39 -14.41
N THR A 30 -4.47 -6.49 -14.43
CA THR A 30 -3.90 -5.93 -13.20
C THR A 30 -4.88 -4.97 -12.53
N ALA A 31 -5.50 -4.06 -13.27
CA ALA A 31 -6.47 -3.12 -12.73
C ALA A 31 -7.67 -3.84 -12.09
N ASP A 32 -8.21 -4.86 -12.76
CA ASP A 32 -9.35 -5.65 -12.27
C ASP A 32 -9.03 -6.34 -10.95
N SER A 33 -7.86 -6.98 -10.86
CA SER A 33 -7.43 -7.65 -9.62
C SER A 33 -7.20 -6.67 -8.47
N GLN A 34 -6.56 -5.51 -8.72
CA GLN A 34 -6.35 -4.49 -7.68
C GLN A 34 -7.66 -3.86 -7.19
N LEU A 35 -8.60 -3.59 -8.10
CA LEU A 35 -9.94 -3.10 -7.75
C LEU A 35 -10.70 -4.13 -6.92
N LEU A 36 -10.63 -5.41 -7.29
CA LEU A 36 -11.33 -6.48 -6.58
C LEU A 36 -10.73 -6.73 -5.19
N VAL A 37 -9.40 -6.74 -5.05
CA VAL A 37 -8.72 -6.87 -3.76
C VAL A 37 -9.07 -5.70 -2.83
N THR A 38 -9.03 -4.47 -3.35
CA THR A 38 -9.43 -3.29 -2.57
C THR A 38 -10.89 -3.38 -2.15
N ALA A 39 -11.78 -3.77 -3.06
CA ALA A 39 -13.20 -3.90 -2.78
C ALA A 39 -13.50 -5.01 -1.77
N SER A 40 -12.80 -6.15 -1.81
CA SER A 40 -12.97 -7.22 -0.84
C SER A 40 -12.51 -6.77 0.54
N SER A 41 -11.35 -6.13 0.65
CA SER A 41 -10.84 -5.63 1.94
C SER A 41 -11.77 -4.58 2.54
N VAL A 42 -12.34 -3.66 1.75
CA VAL A 42 -13.33 -2.72 2.26
C VAL A 42 -14.61 -3.43 2.70
N SER A 43 -15.11 -4.41 1.94
CA SER A 43 -16.38 -5.06 2.26
C SER A 43 -16.30 -6.09 3.40
N GLU A 44 -15.23 -6.89 3.46
CA GLU A 44 -15.06 -7.96 4.44
C GLU A 44 -14.27 -7.48 5.66
N ASP A 45 -13.12 -6.82 5.48
CA ASP A 45 -12.27 -6.44 6.61
C ASP A 45 -12.82 -5.20 7.33
N ILE A 46 -13.19 -4.16 6.58
CA ILE A 46 -13.69 -2.91 7.17
C ILE A 46 -15.18 -3.00 7.48
N TYR A 47 -16.01 -3.21 6.46
CA TYR A 47 -17.47 -3.11 6.62
C TYR A 47 -18.01 -4.26 7.46
N LYS A 48 -17.74 -5.52 7.10
CA LYS A 48 -18.19 -6.64 7.91
C LYS A 48 -17.36 -6.79 9.18
N GLY A 49 -16.03 -6.76 9.10
CA GLY A 49 -15.15 -6.99 10.24
C GLY A 49 -15.28 -5.96 11.36
N VAL A 50 -15.49 -4.67 11.02
CA VAL A 50 -15.49 -3.58 12.02
C VAL A 50 -16.84 -2.86 12.12
N ILE A 51 -17.47 -2.49 11.00
CA ILE A 51 -18.66 -1.61 11.02
C ILE A 51 -19.95 -2.37 11.32
N ASN A 52 -20.18 -3.51 10.67
CA ASN A 52 -21.38 -4.33 10.79
C ASN A 52 -21.07 -5.84 10.71
N PRO A 53 -20.60 -6.45 11.82
CA PRO A 53 -20.28 -7.88 11.90
C PRO A 53 -21.42 -8.84 11.58
N LYS A 54 -22.67 -8.36 11.61
CA LYS A 54 -23.87 -9.15 11.32
C LYS A 54 -24.39 -8.94 9.89
N ALA A 55 -23.63 -8.25 9.02
CA ALA A 55 -24.02 -8.06 7.63
C ALA A 55 -24.13 -9.41 6.90
N ASP A 56 -25.23 -9.58 6.16
CA ASP A 56 -25.44 -10.74 5.29
C ASP A 56 -24.63 -10.61 4.00
N SER A 57 -24.42 -11.73 3.31
CA SER A 57 -23.59 -11.77 2.09
C SER A 57 -24.11 -10.85 0.98
N LYS A 58 -25.42 -10.58 0.93
CA LYS A 58 -26.00 -9.65 -0.04
C LYS A 58 -25.56 -8.20 0.21
N LYS A 59 -25.56 -7.74 1.46
CA LYS A 59 -25.06 -6.40 1.82
C LYS A 59 -23.57 -6.28 1.59
N VAL A 60 -22.78 -7.30 1.95
CA VAL A 60 -21.33 -7.30 1.72
C VAL A 60 -21.02 -7.19 0.22
N LEU A 61 -21.71 -7.96 -0.62
CA LEU A 61 -21.57 -7.88 -2.08
C LEU A 61 -21.96 -6.50 -2.64
N LEU A 62 -23.01 -5.87 -2.10
CA LEU A 62 -23.41 -4.52 -2.49
C LEU A 62 -22.30 -3.51 -2.15
N ILE A 63 -21.75 -3.56 -0.93
CA ILE A 63 -20.65 -2.68 -0.51
C ILE A 63 -19.41 -2.91 -1.38
N SER A 64 -19.08 -4.16 -1.72
CA SER A 64 -17.98 -4.47 -2.64
C SER A 64 -18.18 -3.79 -4.00
N ARG A 65 -19.35 -3.91 -4.62
CA ARG A 65 -19.65 -3.25 -5.91
C ARG A 65 -19.59 -1.73 -5.85
N ILE A 66 -20.13 -1.13 -4.79
CA ILE A 66 -20.05 0.32 -4.56
C ILE A 66 -18.59 0.75 -4.43
N THR A 67 -17.79 -0.01 -3.68
CA THR A 67 -16.36 0.27 -3.50
C THR A 67 -15.61 0.25 -4.82
N VAL A 68 -15.84 -0.75 -5.68
CA VAL A 68 -15.23 -0.79 -7.02
C VAL A 68 -15.51 0.49 -7.80
N ILE A 69 -16.76 0.95 -7.82
CA ILE A 69 -17.15 2.18 -8.55
C ILE A 69 -16.45 3.40 -7.96
N VAL A 70 -16.42 3.54 -6.64
CA VAL A 70 -15.79 4.68 -5.95
C VAL A 70 -14.28 4.70 -6.21
N VAL A 71 -13.60 3.56 -6.04
CA VAL A 71 -12.15 3.46 -6.24
C VAL A 71 -11.78 3.71 -7.71
N ALA A 72 -12.56 3.16 -8.66
CA ALA A 72 -12.34 3.41 -10.08
C ALA A 72 -12.52 4.89 -10.44
N ALA A 73 -13.51 5.58 -9.86
CA ALA A 73 -13.71 7.01 -10.08
C ALA A 73 -12.53 7.84 -9.50
N LEU A 74 -12.05 7.51 -8.30
CA LEU A 74 -10.88 8.17 -7.70
C LEU A 74 -9.61 7.95 -8.53
N ALA A 75 -9.37 6.71 -8.96
CA ALA A 75 -8.23 6.37 -9.82
C ALA A 75 -8.28 7.15 -11.14
N PHE A 76 -9.46 7.27 -11.75
CA PHE A 76 -9.66 8.08 -12.96
C PHE A 76 -9.34 9.56 -12.73
N VAL A 77 -9.80 10.15 -11.62
CA VAL A 77 -9.49 11.55 -11.27
C VAL A 77 -7.99 11.77 -11.10
N ILE A 78 -7.29 10.85 -10.41
CA ILE A 78 -5.84 10.93 -10.23
C ILE A 78 -5.10 10.80 -11.56
N ALA A 79 -5.54 9.87 -12.42
CA ALA A 79 -4.94 9.62 -13.73
C ALA A 79 -5.25 10.71 -14.77
N TRP A 80 -6.26 11.55 -14.53
CA TRP A 80 -6.64 12.63 -15.44
C TRP A 80 -5.59 13.77 -15.49
N ASN A 81 -4.78 13.91 -14.45
CA ASN A 81 -3.73 14.93 -14.41
C ASN A 81 -2.58 14.58 -15.39
N PRO A 82 -2.36 15.37 -16.46
CA PRO A 82 -1.35 15.07 -17.48
C PRO A 82 0.09 15.21 -16.97
N ASP A 83 0.31 15.91 -15.86
CA ASP A 83 1.63 16.10 -15.25
C ASP A 83 2.02 14.90 -14.35
N SER A 84 1.06 14.04 -14.00
CA SER A 84 1.31 12.82 -13.23
C SER A 84 2.00 11.76 -14.10
N SER A 85 3.19 11.32 -13.69
CA SER A 85 3.85 10.17 -14.32
C SER A 85 3.45 8.86 -13.65
N ILE A 86 3.36 7.78 -14.43
CA ILE A 86 3.10 6.43 -13.90
C ILE A 86 4.15 6.06 -12.84
N MET A 87 5.42 6.34 -13.12
CA MET A 87 6.51 6.05 -12.18
C MET A 87 6.39 6.87 -10.89
N GLY A 88 5.96 8.13 -10.97
CA GLY A 88 5.70 8.96 -9.79
C GLY A 88 4.58 8.39 -8.93
N LEU A 89 3.42 8.11 -9.52
CA LEU A 89 2.26 7.55 -8.81
C LEU A 89 2.60 6.20 -8.15
N VAL A 90 3.32 5.33 -8.85
CA VAL A 90 3.75 4.02 -8.32
C VAL A 90 4.76 4.22 -7.20
N SER A 91 5.74 5.10 -7.38
CA SER A 91 6.75 5.42 -6.37
C SER A 91 6.13 5.95 -5.07
N ASP A 92 5.15 6.85 -5.18
CA ASP A 92 4.44 7.43 -4.03
C ASP A 92 3.62 6.36 -3.28
N ALA A 93 2.91 5.49 -4.02
CA ALA A 93 2.15 4.40 -3.42
C ALA A 93 3.04 3.42 -2.65
N TRP A 94 4.20 3.04 -3.23
CA TRP A 94 5.18 2.18 -2.58
C TRP A 94 5.86 2.87 -1.40
N ALA A 95 6.10 4.19 -1.45
CA ALA A 95 6.64 4.93 -0.32
C ALA A 95 5.70 4.87 0.88
N GLY A 96 4.41 5.16 0.67
CA GLY A 96 3.40 5.11 1.73
C GLY A 96 3.25 3.71 2.33
N LEU A 97 3.06 2.68 1.50
CA LEU A 97 2.90 1.31 1.96
C LEU A 97 4.18 0.76 2.62
N GLY A 98 5.33 0.96 1.97
CA GLY A 98 6.62 0.46 2.43
C GLY A 98 7.05 1.10 3.76
N SER A 99 6.82 2.40 3.94
CA SER A 99 7.14 3.10 5.19
C SER A 99 6.19 2.72 6.34
N ALA A 100 4.89 2.56 6.07
CA ALA A 100 3.91 2.22 7.09
C ALA A 100 4.01 0.76 7.53
N PHE A 101 4.02 -0.18 6.58
CA PHE A 101 3.92 -1.62 6.85
C PHE A 101 5.26 -2.35 6.88
N GLY A 102 6.26 -1.90 6.13
CA GLY A 102 7.55 -2.59 6.03
C GLY A 102 8.24 -2.83 7.37
N PRO A 103 8.46 -1.78 8.20
CA PRO A 103 9.13 -1.92 9.48
C PRO A 103 8.38 -2.82 10.46
N ILE A 104 7.05 -2.71 10.51
CA ILE A 104 6.24 -3.53 11.43
C ILE A 104 6.21 -4.99 11.01
N ILE A 105 6.13 -5.30 9.71
CA ILE A 105 6.22 -6.70 9.24
C ILE A 105 7.55 -7.32 9.66
N LEU A 106 8.67 -6.62 9.47
CA LEU A 106 9.99 -7.13 9.86
C LEU A 106 10.09 -7.33 11.38
N LEU A 107 9.67 -6.34 12.18
CA LEU A 107 9.78 -6.43 13.63
C LEU A 107 8.82 -7.46 14.24
N SER A 108 7.63 -7.64 13.67
CA SER A 108 6.70 -8.70 14.11
C SER A 108 7.25 -10.10 13.87
N LEU A 109 8.06 -10.30 12.82
CA LEU A 109 8.67 -11.60 12.50
C LEU A 109 9.95 -11.89 13.29
N TYR A 110 10.74 -10.85 13.60
CA TYR A 110 12.10 -11.04 14.14
C TYR A 110 12.31 -10.47 15.55
N TRP A 111 11.37 -9.71 16.09
CA TRP A 111 11.52 -9.04 17.38
C TRP A 111 10.32 -9.26 18.30
N LYS A 112 10.51 -10.17 19.27
CA LYS A 112 9.51 -10.57 20.29
C LYS A 112 8.88 -9.42 21.08
N ARG A 113 9.54 -8.26 21.16
CA ARG A 113 9.09 -7.15 22.00
C ARG A 113 8.07 -6.24 21.32
N THR A 114 7.85 -6.41 20.02
CA THR A 114 6.85 -5.69 19.23
C THR A 114 5.46 -5.84 19.84
N ASN A 115 4.75 -4.73 20.05
CA ASN A 115 3.41 -4.70 20.62
C ASN A 115 2.47 -3.80 19.81
N MET A 116 1.17 -3.87 20.10
CA MET A 116 0.13 -3.13 19.38
C MET A 116 0.37 -1.61 19.37
N GLN A 117 0.78 -1.02 20.49
CA GLN A 117 1.01 0.44 20.57
C GLN A 117 2.19 0.86 19.69
N GLY A 118 3.29 0.11 19.69
CA GLY A 118 4.42 0.34 18.82
C GLY A 118 4.07 0.15 17.36
N ALA A 119 3.31 -0.90 17.03
CA ALA A 119 2.82 -1.16 15.67
C ALA A 119 2.00 0.02 15.12
N ILE A 120 1.03 0.51 15.89
CA ILE A 120 0.19 1.65 15.49
C ILE A 120 1.03 2.92 15.34
N ALA A 121 1.94 3.20 16.29
CA ALA A 121 2.81 4.36 16.22
C ALA A 121 3.72 4.33 14.97
N GLY A 122 4.29 3.16 14.65
CA GLY A 122 5.06 2.94 13.43
C GLY A 122 4.28 3.19 12.16
N MET A 123 3.15 2.49 12.00
CA MET A 123 2.31 2.60 10.81
C MET A 123 1.86 4.03 10.55
N ILE A 124 1.39 4.74 11.59
CA ILE A 124 0.95 6.13 11.48
C ILE A 124 2.14 7.05 11.16
N SER A 125 3.26 6.93 11.88
CA SER A 125 4.42 7.81 11.67
C SER A 125 5.09 7.61 10.31
N GLY A 126 5.18 6.37 9.82
CA GLY A 126 5.68 6.06 8.48
C GLY A 126 4.82 6.69 7.39
N GLY A 127 3.51 6.41 7.41
CA GLY A 127 2.58 6.95 6.42
C GLY A 127 2.50 8.48 6.45
N LEU A 128 2.45 9.08 7.64
CA LEU A 128 2.46 10.55 7.78
C LEU A 128 3.77 11.16 7.31
N THR A 129 4.90 10.51 7.53
CA THR A 129 6.19 11.01 7.04
C THR A 129 6.15 11.19 5.52
N VAL A 130 5.64 10.20 4.77
CA VAL A 130 5.54 10.29 3.31
C VAL A 130 4.63 11.45 2.90
N ILE A 131 3.47 11.60 3.54
CA ILE A 131 2.54 12.70 3.23
C ILE A 131 3.21 14.06 3.47
N ILE A 132 3.86 14.22 4.62
CA ILE A 132 4.53 15.47 5.00
C ILE A 132 5.72 15.76 4.08
N TRP A 133 6.50 14.72 3.74
CA TRP A 133 7.73 14.84 2.95
C TRP A 133 7.45 15.23 1.50
N ASP A 134 6.42 14.62 0.89
CA ASP A 134 6.15 14.72 -0.54
C ASP A 134 5.17 15.83 -0.89
N TYR A 135 4.22 16.17 0.01
CA TYR A 135 3.13 17.09 -0.32
C TYR A 135 3.08 18.38 0.52
N ILE A 136 3.77 18.46 1.67
CA ILE A 136 3.74 19.68 2.50
C ILE A 136 4.97 20.56 2.20
N PRO A 137 4.78 21.81 1.74
CA PRO A 137 5.88 22.72 1.49
C PRO A 137 6.40 23.31 2.80
N LEU A 138 7.54 22.81 3.27
CA LEU A 138 8.13 23.19 4.56
C LEU A 138 9.36 24.09 4.44
N ILE A 139 10.07 24.08 3.29
CA ILE A 139 11.31 24.83 3.10
C ILE A 139 11.19 25.74 1.88
N ASN A 140 11.20 27.05 2.08
CA ASN A 140 11.17 28.06 1.00
C ASN A 140 10.03 27.84 -0.02
N GLY A 141 8.86 27.38 0.43
CA GLY A 141 7.71 27.06 -0.43
C GLY A 141 7.86 25.77 -1.24
N GLN A 142 8.89 24.97 -0.98
CA GLN A 142 9.12 23.66 -1.59
C GLN A 142 8.92 22.52 -0.58
N THR A 143 8.54 21.36 -1.10
CA THR A 143 8.45 20.12 -0.31
C THR A 143 9.84 19.59 0.02
N LEU A 144 9.95 18.80 1.09
CA LEU A 144 11.22 18.21 1.51
C LEU A 144 11.77 17.26 0.44
N TYR A 145 10.89 16.53 -0.25
CA TYR A 145 11.25 15.73 -1.41
C TYR A 145 11.92 16.57 -2.50
N LYS A 146 11.31 17.69 -2.90
CA LYS A 146 11.84 18.54 -3.98
C LYS A 146 13.15 19.22 -3.58
N TYR A 147 13.26 19.61 -2.31
CA TYR A 147 14.45 20.28 -1.78
C TYR A 147 15.65 19.33 -1.63
N THR A 148 15.41 18.11 -1.13
CA THR A 148 16.48 17.14 -0.83
C THR A 148 16.74 16.14 -1.94
N GLY A 149 15.76 15.87 -2.80
CA GLY A 149 15.77 14.77 -3.76
C GLY A 149 15.72 13.38 -3.11
N LEU A 150 15.53 13.28 -1.79
CA LEU A 150 15.54 12.02 -1.08
C LEU A 150 14.19 11.33 -1.17
N TYR A 151 14.20 10.08 -1.62
CA TYR A 151 13.00 9.26 -1.70
C TYR A 151 12.36 9.06 -0.32
N SER A 152 11.09 9.45 -0.18
CA SER A 152 10.35 9.49 1.08
C SER A 152 10.24 8.14 1.78
N LEU A 153 10.27 7.03 1.03
CA LEU A 153 10.25 5.68 1.59
C LEU A 153 11.37 5.47 2.60
N VAL A 154 12.60 5.88 2.27
CA VAL A 154 13.78 5.63 3.10
C VAL A 154 13.61 6.26 4.48
N LEU A 155 13.18 7.52 4.49
CA LEU A 155 13.02 8.26 5.73
C LEU A 155 11.77 7.83 6.50
N GLY A 156 10.66 7.60 5.81
CA GLY A 156 9.42 7.09 6.43
C GLY A 156 9.63 5.71 7.06
N PHE A 157 10.37 4.83 6.40
CA PHE A 157 10.74 3.52 6.94
C PHE A 157 11.61 3.66 8.20
N ALA A 158 12.63 4.52 8.18
CA ALA A 158 13.50 4.74 9.34
C ALA A 158 12.73 5.31 10.54
N ILE A 159 11.86 6.30 10.31
CA ILE A 159 11.02 6.90 11.36
C ILE A 159 10.06 5.86 11.92
N SER A 160 9.34 5.14 11.06
CA SER A 160 8.43 4.07 11.48
C SER A 160 9.15 3.01 12.31
N LEU A 161 10.32 2.54 11.86
CA LEU A 161 11.14 1.57 12.59
C LEU A 161 11.53 2.07 14.00
N VAL A 162 12.05 3.30 14.11
CA VAL A 162 12.44 3.90 15.39
C VAL A 162 11.24 4.04 16.31
N LEU A 163 10.10 4.48 15.78
CA LEU A 163 8.89 4.69 16.57
C LEU A 163 8.30 3.37 17.05
N ILE A 164 8.33 2.30 16.25
CA ILE A 164 7.94 0.96 16.72
C ILE A 164 8.82 0.54 17.89
N ILE A 165 10.14 0.66 17.76
CA ILE A 165 11.08 0.24 18.80
C ILE A 165 10.87 1.03 20.09
N VAL A 166 10.88 2.36 19.99
CA VAL A 166 10.77 3.26 21.15
C VAL A 166 9.42 3.09 21.83
N VAL A 167 8.31 3.14 21.08
CA VAL A 167 6.97 3.03 21.68
C VAL A 167 6.73 1.63 22.22
N SER A 168 7.20 0.57 21.54
CA SER A 168 7.08 -0.77 22.11
C SER A 168 7.81 -0.87 23.44
N LEU A 169 9.05 -0.39 23.55
CA LEU A 169 9.81 -0.42 24.81
C LEU A 169 9.16 0.40 25.93
N LEU A 170 8.58 1.56 25.62
CA LEU A 170 7.96 2.47 26.59
C LEU A 170 6.54 2.07 27.01
N THR A 171 5.89 1.17 26.27
CA THR A 171 4.52 0.71 26.55
C THR A 171 4.51 -0.72 27.09
N LYS A 172 3.32 -1.20 27.49
CA LYS A 172 3.16 -2.54 28.09
C LYS A 172 3.78 -3.63 27.20
N ALA A 173 4.38 -4.64 27.84
CA ALA A 173 4.90 -5.79 27.10
C ALA A 173 3.78 -6.48 26.28
N PRO A 174 4.14 -7.20 25.20
CA PRO A 174 3.19 -8.02 24.44
C PRO A 174 2.45 -8.99 25.38
N SER A 175 1.20 -9.32 25.05
CA SER A 175 0.43 -10.33 25.79
C SER A 175 1.11 -11.70 25.72
N GLU A 176 0.84 -12.56 26.71
CA GLU A 176 1.34 -13.93 26.72
C GLU A 176 0.93 -14.70 25.47
N GLU A 177 -0.29 -14.49 24.98
CA GLU A 177 -0.79 -15.07 23.73
C GLU A 177 0.08 -14.70 22.52
N MET A 178 0.42 -13.42 22.33
CA MET A 178 1.31 -12.99 21.25
C MET A 178 2.72 -13.57 21.37
N LEU A 179 3.24 -13.71 22.60
CA LEU A 179 4.55 -14.30 22.84
C LEU A 179 4.56 -15.80 22.54
N GLN A 180 3.49 -16.51 22.93
CA GLN A 180 3.30 -17.92 22.62
C GLN A 180 3.22 -18.15 21.12
N GLU A 181 2.41 -17.37 20.41
CA GLU A 181 2.28 -17.47 18.95
C GLU A 181 3.61 -17.21 18.24
N PHE A 182 4.36 -16.18 18.66
CA PHE A 182 5.70 -15.91 18.14
C PHE A 182 6.63 -17.11 18.36
N ASP A 183 6.62 -17.69 19.55
CA ASP A 183 7.46 -18.84 19.90
C ASP A 183 7.06 -20.12 19.15
N ASP A 184 5.78 -20.33 18.92
CA ASP A 184 5.29 -21.50 18.19
C ASP A 184 5.69 -21.44 16.72
N VAL A 185 5.56 -20.27 16.08
CA VAL A 185 6.01 -20.04 14.70
C VAL A 185 7.53 -20.17 14.61
N ALA A 186 8.29 -19.55 15.52
CA ALA A 186 9.75 -19.61 15.52
C ALA A 186 10.28 -21.04 15.70
N ASN A 187 9.60 -21.86 16.50
CA ASN A 187 9.97 -23.25 16.76
C ASN A 187 9.33 -24.25 15.78
N LYS A 188 8.64 -23.79 14.72
CA LYS A 188 7.89 -24.63 13.78
C LYS A 188 6.90 -25.58 14.46
N ARG A 189 6.35 -25.18 15.61
CA ARG A 189 5.37 -25.96 16.37
C ARG A 189 3.94 -25.75 15.89
N VAL A 190 3.73 -24.86 14.93
CA VAL A 190 2.49 -24.79 14.15
C VAL A 190 2.43 -26.04 13.28
N ALA A 191 2.03 -27.14 13.92
CA ALA A 191 1.71 -28.38 13.28
C ALA A 191 0.59 -28.12 12.27
N GLU A 192 0.81 -28.63 11.07
CA GLU A 192 -0.19 -28.85 10.04
C GLU A 192 -1.49 -29.35 10.68
N ASN A 193 -2.52 -28.50 10.71
CA ASN A 193 -3.90 -28.88 11.01
C ASN A 193 -4.80 -28.20 9.98
#